data_AF-A0A103RW46-F1
#
_entry.id   AF-A0A103RW46-F1
#
_cell.length_a   1.000
_cell.length_b   1.000
_cell.length_c   1.000
_cell.angle_alpha   90.00
_cell.angle_beta   90.00
_cell.angle_gamma   90.00
#
_symmetry.space_group_name_H-M   'P 1'
#
loop_
_entity.id
_entity.type
_entity.pdbx_description
1 polymer ?
#
loop_
_entity_poly.entity_id
_entity_poly.type
_entity_poly.pdbx_seq_one_letter_code
_entity_poly.pdbx_strand_id
1 'polypeptide(L)'
;MDGAAHGTIVTAFPEILRADASAVAGRMQCPATTLPGLSVTVRGEALNLPYRIHHEESEALLANLTGIQAVIYACVLTRHTDGHVRQRQIERLTAESLGWIAPFIVQLCGEYVIEILDDVEQRLPRVDRDAYGAFIRENPVFYRKTRDRMVSYWDCYHRWLYKRKHDYVGFRLFDQFDEWA
;
A
#
# COMPACT_ATOMS: atom_id res chain seq x y z
N MET A 1 -13.66 -24.42 8.69
CA MET A 1 -13.41 -23.52 9.83
C MET A 1 -11.99 -23.02 9.66
N ASP A 2 -11.81 -22.00 8.83
CA ASP A 2 -10.50 -21.39 8.63
C ASP A 2 -10.30 -20.35 9.72
N GLY A 3 -9.33 -20.61 10.59
CA GLY A 3 -8.91 -19.65 11.61
C GLY A 3 -8.39 -18.41 10.90
N ALA A 4 -9.11 -17.29 11.00
CA ALA A 4 -8.64 -16.01 10.54
C ALA A 4 -7.31 -15.69 11.26
N ALA A 5 -6.20 -15.78 10.54
CA ALA A 5 -4.90 -15.37 11.06
C ALA A 5 -5.00 -13.87 11.39
N HIS A 6 -4.94 -13.55 12.68
CA HIS A 6 -4.93 -12.17 13.14
C HIS A 6 -3.62 -11.55 12.64
N GLY A 7 -3.71 -10.56 11.77
CA GLY A 7 -2.55 -9.99 11.09
C GLY A 7 -1.68 -9.22 12.08
N THR A 8 -0.42 -9.58 12.17
CA THR A 8 0.62 -8.68 12.70
C THR A 8 1.25 -7.93 11.53
N ILE A 9 1.70 -6.69 11.75
CA ILE A 9 2.44 -5.94 10.72
C ILE A 9 3.68 -6.71 10.25
N VAL A 10 4.22 -7.60 11.09
CA VAL A 10 5.32 -8.50 10.76
C VAL A 10 5.00 -9.35 9.54
N THR A 11 3.74 -9.82 9.42
CA THR A 11 3.29 -10.63 8.27
C THR A 11 3.12 -9.87 6.96
N ALA A 12 3.23 -8.55 6.99
CA ALA A 12 3.12 -7.73 5.79
C ALA A 12 4.43 -7.63 4.98
N PHE A 13 5.52 -8.24 5.46
CA PHE A 13 6.86 -8.11 4.86
C PHE A 13 7.50 -9.47 4.59
N PRO A 14 8.41 -9.58 3.61
CA PRO A 14 9.16 -10.81 3.36
C PRO A 14 9.88 -11.37 4.59
N GLU A 15 10.17 -12.67 4.60
CA GLU A 15 10.75 -13.41 5.74
C GLU A 15 12.07 -12.78 6.19
N ILE A 16 12.89 -12.38 5.22
CA ILE A 16 14.18 -11.72 5.46
C ILE A 16 14.05 -10.40 6.24
N LEU A 17 12.88 -9.74 6.22
CA LEU A 17 12.60 -8.48 6.90
C LEU A 17 11.85 -8.65 8.23
N ARG A 18 11.56 -9.89 8.66
CA ARG A 18 10.70 -10.12 9.85
C ARG A 18 11.31 -9.61 11.15
N ALA A 19 12.64 -9.63 11.26
CA ALA A 19 13.35 -9.08 12.40
C ALA A 19 13.16 -7.54 12.48
N ASP A 20 13.36 -6.84 11.36
CA ASP A 20 13.14 -5.39 11.28
C ASP A 20 11.67 -5.02 11.47
N ALA A 21 10.75 -5.77 10.85
CA ALA A 21 9.31 -5.55 11.00
C ALA A 21 8.85 -5.76 12.45
N SER A 22 9.41 -6.75 13.16
CA SER A 22 9.14 -6.95 14.59
C SER A 22 9.69 -5.82 15.45
N ALA A 23 10.88 -5.31 15.10
CA ALA A 23 11.49 -4.18 15.78
C ALA A 23 10.69 -2.87 15.58
N VAL A 24 10.11 -2.67 14.40
CA VAL A 24 9.16 -1.57 14.13
C VAL A 24 7.87 -1.78 14.92
N ALA A 25 7.28 -2.98 14.88
CA ALA A 25 6.06 -3.30 15.60
C ALA A 25 6.15 -3.03 17.10
N GLY A 26 7.26 -3.46 17.72
CA GLY A 26 7.51 -3.25 19.14
C GLY A 26 7.61 -1.76 19.51
N ARG A 27 8.19 -0.93 18.64
CA ARG A 27 8.29 0.52 18.88
C ARG A 27 6.98 1.26 18.63
N MET A 28 6.21 0.84 17.62
CA MET A 28 4.90 1.42 17.34
C MET A 28 3.86 1.10 18.43
N GLN A 29 4.11 0.04 19.22
CA GLN A 29 3.16 -0.50 20.19
C GLN A 29 1.79 -0.77 19.55
N CYS A 30 1.78 -1.17 18.28
CA CYS A 30 0.53 -1.32 17.52
C CYS A 30 -0.36 -2.36 18.19
N PRO A 31 -1.65 -2.04 18.44
CA PRO A 31 -2.60 -3.07 18.84
C PRO A 31 -2.70 -4.12 17.73
N ALA A 32 -2.96 -5.37 18.11
CA ALA A 32 -3.20 -6.44 17.17
C ALA A 32 -4.35 -6.03 16.22
N THR A 33 -4.18 -6.26 14.91
CA THR A 33 -5.27 -5.94 13.97
C THR A 33 -6.43 -6.91 14.21
N THR A 34 -7.62 -6.35 14.45
CA THR A 34 -8.84 -7.12 14.72
C THR A 34 -9.56 -7.53 13.44
N LEU A 35 -9.28 -6.83 12.34
CA LEU A 35 -9.83 -7.13 11.02
C LEU A 35 -8.87 -8.02 10.23
N PRO A 36 -9.39 -8.93 9.39
CA PRO A 36 -8.55 -9.72 8.50
C PRO A 36 -7.76 -8.79 7.58
N GLY A 37 -6.47 -9.10 7.42
CA GLY A 37 -5.60 -8.38 6.51
C GLY A 37 -5.89 -8.68 5.03
N LEU A 38 -5.05 -8.14 4.15
CA LEU A 38 -5.09 -8.40 2.72
C LEU A 38 -3.95 -9.35 2.36
N SER A 39 -4.31 -10.58 1.99
CA SER A 39 -3.35 -11.57 1.53
C SER A 39 -2.89 -11.26 0.11
N VAL A 40 -1.58 -11.23 -0.07
CA VAL A 40 -0.90 -11.03 -1.36
C VAL A 40 0.34 -11.92 -1.44
N THR A 41 0.89 -12.07 -2.63
CA THR A 41 2.15 -12.79 -2.89
C THR A 41 3.18 -11.80 -3.41
N VAL A 42 4.41 -11.85 -2.93
CA VAL A 42 5.52 -11.06 -3.48
C VAL A 42 6.70 -11.97 -3.72
N ARG A 43 7.06 -12.17 -4.99
CA ARG A 43 8.16 -13.06 -5.41
C ARG A 43 7.97 -14.48 -4.87
N GLY A 44 6.73 -14.96 -4.88
CA GLY A 44 6.35 -16.28 -4.36
C GLY A 44 6.15 -16.37 -2.85
N GLU A 45 6.41 -15.31 -2.06
CA GLU A 45 6.17 -15.31 -0.62
C GLU A 45 4.79 -14.74 -0.27
N ALA A 46 4.04 -15.41 0.60
CA ALA A 46 2.74 -14.95 1.06
C ALA A 46 2.88 -13.87 2.15
N LEU A 47 2.35 -12.68 1.87
CA LEU A 47 2.31 -11.54 2.76
C LEU A 47 0.86 -11.21 3.16
N ASN A 48 0.68 -10.59 4.31
CA ASN A 48 -0.61 -10.17 4.83
C ASN A 48 -0.56 -8.70 5.26
N LEU A 49 -1.06 -7.81 4.41
CA LEU A 49 -1.09 -6.37 4.67
C LEU A 49 -2.16 -6.04 5.72
N PRO A 50 -1.91 -5.11 6.65
CA PRO A 50 -2.94 -4.69 7.59
C PRO A 50 -4.06 -3.94 6.86
N TYR A 51 -5.30 -4.18 7.27
CA TYR A 51 -6.44 -3.46 6.69
C TYR A 51 -6.36 -1.96 7.01
N ARG A 52 -6.33 -1.65 8.31
CA ARG A 52 -6.11 -0.32 8.89
C ARG A 52 -5.29 -0.43 10.15
N ILE A 53 -4.58 0.63 10.49
CA ILE A 53 -3.89 0.79 11.77
C ILE A 53 -4.34 2.10 12.44
N HIS A 54 -4.37 2.07 13.76
CA HIS A 54 -4.47 3.26 14.60
C HIS A 54 -3.10 3.46 15.26
N HIS A 55 -2.43 4.56 14.96
CA HIS A 55 -1.10 4.83 15.48
C HIS A 55 -0.88 6.33 15.61
N GLU A 56 -0.49 6.78 16.79
CA GLU A 56 -0.06 8.17 16.97
C GLU A 56 1.37 8.32 16.43
N GLU A 57 1.53 9.13 15.38
CA GLU A 57 2.85 9.38 14.80
C GLU A 57 3.78 10.01 15.84
N SER A 58 5.01 9.51 15.93
CA SER A 58 6.06 10.08 16.76
C SER A 58 7.29 10.40 15.92
N GLU A 59 7.70 11.66 15.87
CA GLU A 59 8.94 12.05 15.19
C GLU A 59 10.17 11.42 15.84
N ALA A 60 10.14 11.23 17.17
CA ALA A 60 11.18 10.53 17.91
C ALA A 60 11.31 9.06 17.52
N LEU A 61 10.20 8.42 17.10
CA LEU A 61 10.24 7.07 16.55
C LEU A 61 11.03 7.06 15.24
N LEU A 62 10.67 7.92 14.30
CA LEU A 62 11.31 8.04 12.98
C LEU A 62 12.82 8.26 13.05
N ALA A 63 13.30 9.08 13.99
CA ALA A 63 14.70 9.40 14.16
C ALA A 63 15.58 8.20 14.59
N ASN A 64 14.97 7.15 15.17
CA ASN A 64 15.68 6.00 15.73
C ASN A 64 15.54 4.72 14.88
N LEU A 65 14.98 4.82 13.67
CA LEU A 65 14.84 3.70 12.75
C LEU A 65 16.03 3.62 11.80
N THR A 66 16.47 2.40 11.49
CA THR A 66 17.39 2.18 10.36
C THR A 66 16.69 2.51 9.04
N GLY A 67 17.44 2.65 7.94
CA GLY A 67 16.86 2.94 6.61
C GLY A 67 15.73 1.96 6.25
N ILE A 68 15.97 0.65 6.35
CA ILE A 68 14.97 -0.39 6.07
C ILE A 68 13.79 -0.33 7.04
N GLN A 69 14.04 -0.17 8.34
CA GLN A 69 12.95 -0.05 9.32
C GLN A 69 12.06 1.15 9.04
N ALA A 70 12.63 2.23 8.52
CA ALA A 70 11.90 3.44 8.23
C ALA A 70 11.06 3.32 6.93
N VAL A 71 11.51 2.52 5.95
CA VAL A 71 10.68 2.12 4.79
C VAL A 71 9.55 1.17 5.21
N ILE A 72 9.83 0.20 6.09
CA ILE A 72 8.82 -0.69 6.69
C ILE A 72 7.75 0.14 7.41
N TYR A 73 8.19 1.07 8.25
CA TYR A 73 7.30 1.98 8.97
C TYR A 73 6.43 2.80 8.01
N ALA A 74 7.02 3.36 6.95
CA ALA A 74 6.27 4.09 5.94
C ALA A 74 5.24 3.21 5.20
N CYS A 75 5.58 1.96 4.88
CA CYS A 75 4.64 0.99 4.31
C CYS A 75 3.46 0.75 5.25
N VAL A 76 3.72 0.55 6.54
CA VAL A 76 2.68 0.36 7.57
C VAL A 76 1.78 1.60 7.67
N LEU A 77 2.35 2.81 7.66
CA LEU A 77 1.62 4.08 7.68
C LEU A 77 0.72 4.30 6.45
N THR A 78 0.94 3.64 5.31
CA THR A 78 -0.04 3.64 4.19
C THR A 78 -1.39 3.02 4.56
N ARG A 79 -1.47 2.33 5.70
CA ARG A 79 -2.69 1.73 6.24
C ARG A 79 -3.26 2.56 7.41
N HIS A 80 -2.70 3.73 7.70
CA HIS A 80 -3.20 4.61 8.76
C HIS A 80 -4.64 5.09 8.48
N THR A 81 -5.41 5.38 9.53
CA THR A 81 -6.79 5.87 9.38
C THR A 81 -6.86 7.29 8.83
N ASP A 82 -5.85 8.10 9.08
CA ASP A 82 -5.72 9.47 8.54
C ASP A 82 -5.20 9.43 7.08
N GLY A 83 -5.87 10.17 6.18
CA GLY A 83 -5.47 10.34 4.78
C GLY A 83 -4.18 11.13 4.59
N HIS A 84 -3.94 12.15 5.41
CA HIS A 84 -2.72 12.97 5.33
C HIS A 84 -1.48 12.16 5.68
N VAL A 85 -1.59 11.29 6.70
CA VAL A 85 -0.51 10.38 7.10
C VAL A 85 -0.16 9.42 5.96
N ARG A 86 -1.18 8.83 5.32
CA ARG A 86 -1.00 7.93 4.17
C ARG A 86 -0.34 8.64 3.00
N GLN A 87 -0.82 9.82 2.63
CA GLN A 87 -0.33 10.59 1.50
C GLN A 87 1.15 10.98 1.65
N ARG A 88 1.56 11.42 2.85
CA ARG A 88 2.96 11.79 3.15
C ARG A 88 3.98 10.67 2.87
N GLN A 89 3.56 9.41 2.91
CA GLN A 89 4.49 8.30 2.71
C GLN A 89 4.79 8.01 1.24
N ILE A 90 3.95 8.50 0.31
CA ILE A 90 4.07 8.17 -1.12
C ILE A 90 5.44 8.61 -1.65
N GLU A 91 5.87 9.82 -1.32
CA GLU A 91 7.17 10.33 -1.76
C GLU A 91 8.32 9.46 -1.26
N ARG A 92 8.29 9.09 0.02
CA ARG A 92 9.32 8.24 0.62
C ARG A 92 9.36 6.86 -0.03
N LEU A 93 8.21 6.24 -0.23
CA LEU A 93 8.12 4.87 -0.74
C LEU A 93 8.47 4.76 -2.22
N THR A 94 8.07 5.75 -3.03
CA THR A 94 8.35 5.76 -4.48
C THR A 94 9.77 6.20 -4.82
N ALA A 95 10.54 6.67 -3.82
CA ALA A 95 11.97 6.91 -3.96
C ALA A 95 12.81 5.61 -3.80
N GLU A 96 12.19 4.52 -3.35
CA GLU A 96 12.86 3.24 -3.10
C GLU A 96 12.57 2.24 -4.23
N SER A 97 13.58 1.47 -4.62
CA SER A 97 13.45 0.40 -5.64
C SER A 97 13.27 -0.98 -4.99
N LEU A 98 12.33 -1.09 -4.05
CA LEU A 98 12.11 -2.30 -3.25
C LEU A 98 10.76 -2.94 -3.61
N GLY A 99 10.78 -4.09 -4.29
CA GLY A 99 9.56 -4.70 -4.85
C GLY A 99 8.47 -5.05 -3.83
N TRP A 100 8.81 -5.22 -2.54
CA TRP A 100 7.84 -5.43 -1.47
C TRP A 100 7.05 -4.17 -1.06
N ILE A 101 7.35 -3.01 -1.65
CA ILE A 101 6.56 -1.77 -1.52
C ILE A 101 5.33 -1.80 -2.42
N ALA A 102 5.40 -2.47 -3.57
CA ALA A 102 4.32 -2.47 -4.57
C ALA A 102 2.92 -2.81 -4.01
N PRO A 103 2.74 -3.81 -3.11
CA PRO A 103 1.45 -4.09 -2.51
C PRO A 103 0.82 -2.90 -1.79
N PHE A 104 1.63 -2.09 -1.10
CA PHE A 104 1.16 -0.96 -0.31
C PHE A 104 0.72 0.21 -1.20
N ILE A 105 1.51 0.52 -2.24
CA ILE A 105 1.17 1.57 -3.20
C ILE A 105 -0.05 1.18 -4.03
N VAL A 106 -0.10 -0.04 -4.58
CA VAL A 106 -1.26 -0.49 -5.36
C VAL A 106 -2.52 -0.51 -4.49
N GLN A 107 -2.43 -0.93 -3.22
CA GLN A 107 -3.56 -0.89 -2.30
C GLN A 107 -4.08 0.55 -2.07
N LEU A 108 -3.19 1.55 -1.95
CA LEU A 108 -3.58 2.96 -1.82
C LEU A 108 -4.38 3.44 -3.04
N CYS A 109 -4.05 2.95 -4.23
CA CYS A 109 -4.75 3.34 -5.46
C CYS A 109 -6.21 2.86 -5.53
N GLY A 110 -6.63 1.92 -4.67
CA GLY A 110 -8.01 1.45 -4.54
C GLY A 110 -8.82 2.15 -3.46
N GLU A 111 -8.36 3.30 -2.97
CA GLU A 111 -8.98 4.06 -1.87
C GLU A 111 -9.60 5.39 -2.38
N TYR A 112 -10.44 6.01 -1.55
CA TYR A 112 -11.32 7.10 -1.98
C TYR A 112 -10.67 8.49 -2.03
N VAL A 113 -9.36 8.61 -1.78
CA VAL A 113 -8.66 9.90 -1.68
C VAL A 113 -7.99 10.19 -3.02
N ILE A 114 -8.55 11.13 -3.80
CA ILE A 114 -8.05 11.45 -5.14
C ILE A 114 -6.64 12.04 -5.12
N GLU A 115 -6.30 12.83 -4.09
CA GLU A 115 -4.98 13.45 -3.94
C GLU A 115 -3.85 12.41 -3.79
N ILE A 116 -4.15 11.27 -3.17
CA ILE A 116 -3.23 10.12 -3.10
C ILE A 116 -2.99 9.55 -4.50
N LEU A 117 -4.02 9.48 -5.34
CA LEU A 117 -3.89 9.01 -6.71
C LEU A 117 -3.01 9.97 -7.53
N ASP A 118 -3.26 11.28 -7.44
CA ASP A 118 -2.46 12.30 -8.12
C ASP A 118 -0.98 12.23 -7.68
N ASP A 119 -0.71 12.07 -6.38
CA ASP A 119 0.65 11.96 -5.87
C ASP A 119 1.37 10.69 -6.35
N VAL A 120 0.65 9.56 -6.44
CA VAL A 120 1.20 8.33 -7.01
C VAL A 120 1.47 8.51 -8.50
N GLU A 121 0.55 9.10 -9.27
CA GLU A 121 0.69 9.28 -10.73
C GLU A 121 1.95 10.07 -11.06
N GLN A 122 2.20 11.16 -10.35
CA GLN A 122 3.39 12.01 -10.53
C GLN A 122 4.71 11.27 -10.26
N ARG A 123 4.67 10.18 -9.48
CA ARG A 123 5.85 9.44 -9.04
C ARG A 123 6.00 8.07 -9.72
N LEU A 124 5.00 7.60 -10.48
CA LEU A 124 5.10 6.36 -11.28
C LEU A 124 6.35 6.30 -12.18
N PRO A 125 6.85 7.39 -12.80
CA PRO A 125 8.08 7.30 -13.58
C PRO A 125 9.33 6.86 -12.78
N ARG A 126 9.30 6.94 -11.44
CA ARG A 126 10.41 6.61 -10.54
C ARG A 126 10.36 5.18 -10.01
N VAL A 127 9.21 4.51 -10.11
CA VAL A 127 9.07 3.16 -9.56
C VAL A 127 9.67 2.10 -10.48
N ASP A 128 10.06 0.98 -9.88
CA ASP A 128 10.49 -0.21 -10.62
C ASP A 128 9.27 -0.89 -11.27
N ARG A 129 9.12 -0.66 -12.58
CA ARG A 129 7.99 -1.18 -13.37
C ARG A 129 7.96 -2.71 -13.40
N ASP A 130 9.12 -3.35 -13.47
CA ASP A 130 9.21 -4.81 -13.53
C ASP A 130 8.74 -5.42 -12.20
N ALA A 131 9.12 -4.80 -11.07
CA ALA A 131 8.66 -5.23 -9.76
C ALA A 131 7.13 -5.07 -9.59
N TYR A 132 6.56 -3.95 -10.05
CA TYR A 132 5.11 -3.73 -9.98
C TYR A 132 4.35 -4.68 -10.91
N GLY A 133 4.82 -4.86 -12.14
CA GLY A 133 4.24 -5.80 -13.11
C GLY A 133 4.27 -7.24 -12.63
N ALA A 134 5.40 -7.69 -12.06
CA ALA A 134 5.51 -9.01 -11.45
C ALA A 134 4.53 -9.18 -10.28
N PHE A 135 4.43 -8.18 -9.39
CA PHE A 135 3.47 -8.20 -8.30
C PHE A 135 2.02 -8.31 -8.80
N ILE A 136 1.63 -7.53 -9.81
CA ILE A 136 0.26 -7.56 -10.36
C ILE A 136 -0.06 -8.94 -10.93
N ARG A 137 0.85 -9.54 -11.70
CA ARG A 137 0.69 -10.89 -12.26
C ARG A 137 0.56 -11.98 -11.21
N GLU A 138 1.28 -11.87 -10.10
CA GLU A 138 1.17 -12.80 -8.97
C GLU A 138 -0.15 -12.63 -8.20
N ASN A 139 -0.83 -11.48 -8.33
CA ASN A 139 -1.96 -11.09 -7.50
C ASN A 139 -3.21 -10.64 -8.28
N PRO A 140 -3.69 -11.40 -9.27
CA PRO A 140 -4.76 -10.94 -10.17
C PRO A 140 -6.09 -10.71 -9.46
N VAL A 141 -6.39 -11.48 -8.40
CA VAL A 141 -7.64 -11.31 -7.62
C VAL A 141 -7.59 -10.03 -6.78
N PHE A 142 -6.48 -9.80 -6.09
CA PHE A 142 -6.26 -8.58 -5.32
C PHE A 142 -6.29 -7.35 -6.23
N TYR A 143 -5.57 -7.38 -7.34
CA TYR A 143 -5.48 -6.26 -8.28
C TYR A 143 -6.84 -5.90 -8.86
N ARG A 144 -7.63 -6.88 -9.33
CA ARG A 144 -9.00 -6.63 -9.82
C ARG A 144 -9.88 -6.00 -8.75
N LYS A 145 -9.85 -6.50 -7.52
CA LYS A 145 -10.64 -5.95 -6.43
C LYS A 145 -10.25 -4.50 -6.11
N THR A 146 -8.96 -4.18 -6.16
CA THR A 146 -8.45 -2.82 -5.97
C THR A 146 -8.92 -1.90 -7.11
N ARG A 147 -8.89 -2.36 -8.35
CA ARG A 147 -9.44 -1.64 -9.52
C ARG A 147 -10.94 -1.39 -9.40
N ASP A 148 -11.71 -2.40 -9.01
CA ASP A 148 -13.16 -2.29 -8.82
C ASP A 148 -13.52 -1.25 -7.75
N ARG A 149 -12.74 -1.18 -6.66
CA ARG A 149 -12.89 -0.15 -5.64
C ARG A 149 -12.60 1.25 -6.17
N MET A 150 -11.51 1.41 -6.93
CA MET A 150 -11.19 2.68 -7.59
C MET A 150 -12.36 3.15 -8.48
N VAL A 151 -12.92 2.24 -9.29
CA VAL A 151 -14.10 2.54 -10.13
C VAL A 151 -15.32 2.91 -9.30
N SER A 152 -15.59 2.18 -8.22
CA SER A 152 -16.72 2.45 -7.33
C SER A 152 -16.61 3.83 -6.65
N TYR A 153 -15.40 4.23 -6.24
CA TYR A 153 -15.17 5.54 -5.62
C TYR A 153 -15.24 6.67 -6.64
N TRP A 154 -14.70 6.47 -7.84
CA TRP A 154 -14.91 7.39 -8.93
C TRP A 154 -16.40 7.62 -9.21
N ASP A 155 -17.18 6.54 -9.34
CA ASP A 155 -18.62 6.62 -9.60
C ASP A 155 -19.36 7.40 -8.49
N CYS A 156 -19.08 7.07 -7.23
CA CYS A 156 -19.78 7.64 -6.09
C CYS A 156 -19.43 9.13 -5.86
N TYR A 157 -18.15 9.51 -5.99
CA TYR A 157 -17.68 10.81 -5.50
C TYR A 157 -17.20 11.77 -6.60
N HIS A 158 -16.79 11.25 -7.77
CA HIS A 158 -16.00 12.03 -8.72
C HIS A 158 -16.58 12.05 -10.15
N ARG A 159 -17.48 11.13 -10.52
CA ARG A 159 -18.02 11.03 -11.89
C ARG A 159 -18.69 12.31 -12.37
N TRP A 160 -19.31 13.07 -11.46
CA TRP A 160 -19.97 14.33 -11.81
C TRP A 160 -18.97 15.39 -12.32
N LEU A 161 -17.73 15.38 -11.80
CA LEU A 161 -16.64 16.27 -12.19
C LEU A 161 -15.80 15.68 -13.33
N TYR A 162 -15.46 14.40 -13.25
CA TYR A 162 -14.66 13.67 -14.23
C TYR A 162 -15.53 12.65 -14.97
N LYS A 163 -16.30 13.14 -15.95
CA LYS A 163 -17.34 12.34 -16.63
C LYS A 163 -16.78 11.22 -17.50
N ARG A 164 -15.60 11.43 -18.08
CA ARG A 164 -14.93 10.42 -18.90
C ARG A 164 -13.84 9.75 -18.08
N LYS A 165 -13.59 8.46 -18.36
CA LYS A 165 -12.58 7.68 -17.65
C LYS A 165 -11.21 8.35 -17.66
N HIS A 166 -10.74 8.81 -18.82
CA HIS A 166 -9.42 9.44 -18.95
C HIS A 166 -9.26 10.76 -18.17
N ASP A 167 -10.37 11.42 -17.82
CA ASP A 167 -10.33 12.65 -17.05
C ASP A 167 -9.97 12.37 -15.57
N TYR A 168 -10.26 11.16 -15.07
CA TYR A 168 -9.99 10.77 -13.68
C TYR A 168 -8.66 10.02 -13.56
N VAL A 169 -7.81 10.50 -12.64
CA VAL A 169 -6.46 9.96 -12.39
C VAL A 169 -6.45 8.45 -12.10
N GLY A 170 -7.45 7.93 -11.39
CA GLY A 170 -7.53 6.51 -11.08
C GLY A 170 -7.54 5.62 -12.32
N PHE A 171 -8.23 5.99 -13.40
CA PHE A 171 -8.20 5.17 -14.62
C PHE A 171 -6.83 5.24 -15.30
N ARG A 172 -6.22 6.42 -15.41
CA ARG A 172 -4.89 6.58 -16.02
C ARG A 172 -3.82 5.77 -15.27
N LEU A 173 -3.87 5.78 -13.94
CA LEU A 173 -3.00 4.95 -13.10
C LEU A 173 -3.16 3.47 -13.37
N PHE A 174 -4.39 2.97 -13.38
CA PHE A 174 -4.65 1.54 -13.58
C PHE A 174 -4.32 1.11 -15.01
N ASP A 175 -4.56 1.95 -16.01
CA ASP A 175 -4.15 1.69 -17.38
C ASP A 175 -2.61 1.57 -17.48
N GLN A 176 -1.84 2.40 -16.76
CA GLN A 176 -0.37 2.24 -16.69
C GLN A 176 0.06 0.96 -15.97
N PHE A 177 -0.63 0.58 -14.90
CA PHE A 177 -0.36 -0.71 -14.22
C PHE A 177 -0.65 -1.91 -15.13
N ASP A 178 -1.72 -1.83 -15.95
CA ASP A 178 -2.07 -2.84 -16.93
C ASP A 178 -0.99 -2.98 -18.02
N GLU A 179 -0.26 -1.91 -18.37
CA GLU A 179 0.87 -1.96 -19.32
C GLU A 179 2.11 -2.70 -18.78
N TRP A 180 2.27 -2.81 -17.46
CA TRP A 180 3.44 -3.45 -16.83
C TRP A 180 3.20 -4.93 -16.52
N ALA A 181 1.94 -5.35 -16.47
CA ALA A 181 1.49 -6.68 -16.05
C ALA A 181 1.37 -7.68 -17.21
#